data_AF-A0A6I9WEG9-F1
#
_entry.id   AF-A0A6I9WEG9-F1
#
_cell.length_a   1.000
_cell.length_b   1.000
_cell.length_c   1.000
_cell.angle_alpha   90.00
_cell.angle_beta   90.00
_cell.angle_gamma   90.00
#
_symmetry.space_group_name_H-M   'P 1'
#
loop_
_entity.id
_entity.type
_entity.pdbx_description
1 polymer ?
#
loop_
_entity_poly.entity_id
_entity_poly.type
_entity_poly.pdbx_seq_one_letter_code
_entity_poly.pdbx_strand_id
1 'polypeptide(L)'
;MASVRILNHILQRRHLITYMQGTSYYLSIPKHNAWYSTKKVTKTVTKTESNEDNNQVQIGTAEVVKENLKSAGYLGVIIGGIGITALILYTLFSELFSSKSPYGVYSEARVRCMEHPKVIDILGAPLKAYGEETRRGRRRHIGHMYYIKEGVKYMRIQFYIQGTRRKGTAYAEVKENASGNYEYTYIYVMVNYVGTIIVKDNRDTTKMQQNQESTLDLNLLLDNQ
;
A
#
# COMPACT_ATOMS: atom_id res chain seq x y z
N MET A 1 58.17 -21.02 20.14
CA MET A 1 57.15 -20.51 19.21
C MET A 1 55.91 -20.14 20.00
N ALA A 2 55.84 -18.89 20.45
CA ALA A 2 54.63 -18.31 21.02
C ALA A 2 53.72 -17.89 19.86
N SER A 3 52.42 -18.20 19.92
CA SER A 3 51.41 -17.29 19.36
C SER A 3 50.00 -17.60 19.87
N VAL A 4 49.58 -16.79 20.83
CA VAL A 4 48.32 -16.04 20.86
C VAL A 4 47.04 -16.78 20.43
N ARG A 5 46.15 -17.01 21.40
CA ARG A 5 44.71 -16.67 21.32
C ARG A 5 44.09 -16.72 22.72
N ILE A 6 44.50 -15.74 23.52
CA ILE A 6 43.71 -15.24 24.64
C ILE A 6 42.49 -14.51 24.04
N LEU A 7 41.39 -14.52 24.80
CA LEU A 7 40.23 -13.63 24.72
C LEU A 7 39.08 -14.09 23.81
N ASN A 8 38.15 -14.88 24.37
CA ASN A 8 36.87 -14.30 24.80
C ASN A 8 36.07 -15.30 25.65
N HIS A 9 36.21 -15.19 26.97
CA HIS A 9 35.39 -15.89 27.95
C HIS A 9 34.48 -14.81 28.56
N ILE A 10 33.22 -14.68 28.10
CA ILE A 10 32.06 -14.05 28.77
C ILE A 10 30.86 -14.22 27.83
N LEU A 11 30.29 -15.43 27.78
CA LEU A 11 28.94 -15.63 27.24
C LEU A 11 28.28 -16.83 27.89
N GLN A 12 28.35 -16.84 29.23
CA GLN A 12 27.68 -17.79 30.10
C GLN A 12 26.84 -16.99 31.08
N ARG A 13 25.55 -16.79 30.79
CA ARG A 13 24.50 -16.83 31.83
C ARG A 13 23.08 -16.75 31.26
N ARG A 14 22.31 -17.77 31.68
CA ARG A 14 20.85 -17.83 31.85
C ARG A 14 20.01 -18.29 30.66
N HIS A 15 20.06 -19.60 30.41
CA HIS A 15 18.86 -20.37 30.10
C HIS A 15 18.57 -21.34 31.25
N LEU A 16 17.46 -21.14 31.94
CA LEU A 16 16.80 -22.14 32.78
C LEU A 16 15.30 -21.83 32.72
N ILE A 17 14.59 -22.50 31.81
CA ILE A 17 13.15 -22.75 31.95
C ILE A 17 12.93 -24.24 31.64
N THR A 18 12.79 -24.93 32.76
CA THR A 18 12.06 -26.16 33.11
C THR A 18 11.48 -27.04 32.00
N TYR A 19 11.85 -28.31 32.11
CA TYR A 19 11.28 -29.51 31.52
C TYR A 19 9.76 -29.63 31.80
N MET A 20 8.94 -29.80 30.76
CA MET A 20 7.59 -30.37 30.86
C MET A 20 7.41 -31.37 29.73
N GLN A 21 6.98 -32.58 30.09
CA GLN A 21 6.80 -33.73 29.21
C GLN A 21 5.64 -33.52 28.24
N GLY A 22 5.79 -34.16 27.08
CA GLY A 22 4.89 -34.02 25.94
C GLY A 22 3.50 -34.61 26.13
N THR A 23 2.55 -34.03 25.40
CA THR A 23 1.38 -34.72 24.87
C THR A 23 1.28 -34.37 23.39
N SER A 24 1.54 -35.37 22.55
CA SER A 24 1.51 -35.30 21.09
C SER A 24 0.13 -35.71 20.61
N TYR A 25 -0.70 -34.76 20.18
CA TYR A 25 -1.86 -35.05 19.34
C TYR A 25 -1.42 -34.98 17.87
N TYR A 26 -1.29 -36.14 17.24
CA TYR A 26 -1.16 -36.25 15.80
C TYR A 26 -2.48 -35.84 15.16
N LEU A 27 -2.56 -34.63 14.61
CA LEU A 27 -3.66 -34.23 13.74
C LEU A 27 -3.35 -34.74 12.33
N SER A 28 -3.83 -35.94 12.00
CA SER A 28 -3.81 -36.47 10.64
C SER A 28 -4.78 -35.65 9.80
N ILE A 29 -4.26 -34.78 8.93
CA ILE A 29 -5.05 -34.04 7.96
C ILE A 29 -5.31 -34.99 6.77
N PRO A 30 -6.56 -35.41 6.50
CA PRO A 30 -6.84 -36.18 5.30
C PRO A 30 -6.65 -35.27 4.07
N LYS A 31 -5.73 -35.68 3.19
CA LYS A 31 -5.59 -35.12 1.84
C LYS A 31 -6.84 -35.49 1.04
N HIS A 32 -7.74 -34.52 0.86
CA HIS A 32 -8.82 -34.65 -0.10
C HIS A 32 -8.31 -34.16 -1.46
N ASN A 33 -8.30 -35.06 -2.44
CA ASN A 33 -7.97 -34.74 -3.81
C ASN A 33 -9.24 -34.19 -4.46
N ALA A 34 -9.42 -32.87 -4.46
CA ALA A 34 -10.55 -32.24 -5.15
C ALA A 34 -10.29 -32.22 -6.66
N TRP A 35 -10.91 -33.17 -7.38
CA TRP A 35 -10.98 -33.17 -8.83
C TRP A 35 -12.05 -32.17 -9.26
N TYR A 36 -11.64 -30.97 -9.68
CA TYR A 36 -12.55 -30.01 -10.29
C TYR A 36 -12.76 -30.37 -11.76
N SER A 37 -13.95 -30.88 -12.08
CA SER A 37 -14.43 -31.02 -13.46
C SER A 37 -14.97 -29.66 -13.92
N THR A 38 -14.26 -28.97 -14.81
CA THR A 38 -14.74 -27.75 -15.44
C THR A 38 -15.75 -28.10 -16.54
N LYS A 39 -17.04 -28.19 -16.21
CA LYS A 39 -18.08 -28.12 -17.24
C LYS A 39 -18.16 -26.68 -17.74
N LYS A 40 -17.65 -26.44 -18.95
CA LYS A 40 -17.83 -25.18 -19.67
C LYS A 40 -19.33 -24.99 -19.94
N VAL A 41 -19.96 -24.07 -19.22
CA VAL A 41 -21.30 -23.58 -19.54
C VAL A 41 -21.11 -22.43 -20.54
N THR A 42 -21.19 -22.77 -21.82
CA THR A 42 -21.26 -21.79 -22.91
C THR A 42 -22.60 -21.05 -22.77
N LYS A 43 -22.54 -19.84 -22.23
CA LYS A 43 -23.68 -18.93 -22.11
C LYS A 43 -23.92 -18.25 -23.46
N THR A 44 -24.56 -18.95 -24.40
CA THR A 44 -25.18 -18.30 -25.55
C THR A 44 -26.46 -17.62 -25.07
N VAL A 45 -26.47 -16.30 -25.20
CA VAL A 45 -27.62 -15.43 -24.97
C VAL A 45 -28.72 -15.87 -25.92
N THR A 46 -29.80 -16.44 -25.41
CA THR A 46 -31.05 -16.58 -26.14
C THR A 46 -32.16 -15.93 -25.34
N LYS A 47 -32.65 -14.83 -25.90
CA LYS A 47 -33.81 -14.09 -25.44
C LYS A 47 -35.04 -14.86 -25.93
N THR A 48 -35.79 -15.50 -25.04
CA THR A 48 -37.07 -16.13 -25.42
C THR A 48 -38.06 -16.06 -24.26
N GLU A 49 -39.12 -15.32 -24.51
CA GLU A 49 -40.42 -15.41 -23.84
C GLU A 49 -41.05 -16.77 -24.16
N SER A 50 -41.60 -17.48 -23.17
CA SER A 50 -42.90 -18.18 -23.25
C SER A 50 -43.10 -19.16 -22.09
N ASN A 51 -44.30 -19.05 -21.50
CA ASN A 51 -45.19 -20.02 -20.86
C ASN A 51 -44.74 -21.39 -20.32
N GLU A 52 -45.37 -21.70 -19.18
CA GLU A 52 -45.68 -22.96 -18.50
C GLU A 52 -45.22 -24.28 -19.16
N ASP A 53 -44.52 -25.15 -18.42
CA ASP A 53 -45.14 -26.26 -17.68
C ASP A 53 -44.06 -27.18 -17.03
N ASN A 54 -44.39 -27.80 -15.90
CA ASN A 54 -43.81 -28.99 -15.27
C ASN A 54 -42.41 -28.97 -14.59
N ASN A 55 -42.48 -28.98 -13.25
CA ASN A 55 -41.75 -29.87 -12.32
C ASN A 55 -40.27 -30.18 -12.61
N GLN A 56 -39.39 -29.30 -12.12
CA GLN A 56 -38.14 -29.74 -11.51
C GLN A 56 -37.67 -28.69 -10.52
N VAL A 57 -37.76 -29.00 -9.22
CA VAL A 57 -37.27 -28.17 -8.12
C VAL A 57 -35.73 -28.23 -8.11
N GLN A 58 -35.11 -27.67 -9.15
CA GLN A 58 -33.91 -26.88 -8.93
C GLN A 58 -34.45 -25.57 -8.41
N ILE A 59 -34.50 -25.42 -7.08
CA ILE A 59 -34.66 -24.11 -6.43
C ILE A 59 -33.42 -23.32 -6.83
N GLY A 60 -33.49 -22.80 -8.05
CA GLY A 60 -32.48 -21.96 -8.63
C GLY A 60 -32.42 -20.79 -7.69
N THR A 61 -31.23 -20.45 -7.23
CA THR A 61 -31.03 -19.28 -6.37
C THR A 61 -31.74 -18.05 -6.95
N ALA A 62 -31.91 -17.99 -8.28
CA ALA A 62 -32.72 -17.00 -8.99
C ALA A 62 -34.25 -17.09 -8.76
N GLU A 63 -34.85 -18.26 -8.67
CA GLU A 63 -36.27 -18.45 -8.39
C GLU A 63 -36.61 -18.12 -6.94
N VAL A 64 -35.81 -18.60 -5.98
CA VAL A 64 -35.96 -18.24 -4.56
C VAL A 64 -35.74 -16.73 -4.35
N VAL A 65 -34.82 -16.12 -5.09
CA VAL A 65 -34.63 -14.67 -5.09
C VAL A 65 -35.84 -13.96 -5.70
N LYS A 66 -36.43 -14.48 -6.79
CA LYS A 66 -37.61 -13.89 -7.45
C LYS A 66 -38.87 -13.94 -6.59
N GLU A 67 -39.06 -15.00 -5.81
CA GLU A 67 -40.18 -15.11 -4.87
C GLU A 67 -40.00 -14.21 -3.65
N ASN A 68 -38.80 -14.15 -3.07
CA ASN A 68 -38.51 -13.29 -1.92
C ASN A 68 -38.48 -11.78 -2.27
N LEU A 69 -38.27 -11.43 -3.55
CA LEU A 69 -38.36 -10.06 -4.06
C LEU A 69 -39.80 -9.54 -4.19
N LYS A 70 -40.82 -10.41 -4.19
CA LYS A 70 -42.24 -9.98 -4.28
C LYS A 70 -42.76 -9.36 -2.98
N SER A 71 -42.08 -9.58 -1.85
CA SER A 71 -42.44 -8.96 -0.57
C SER A 71 -41.73 -7.62 -0.42
N ALA A 72 -42.48 -6.52 -0.56
CA ALA A 72 -41.97 -5.15 -0.47
C ALA A 72 -41.18 -4.87 0.83
N GLY A 73 -41.48 -5.56 1.93
CA GLY A 73 -40.75 -5.44 3.21
C GLY A 73 -39.31 -5.96 3.17
N TYR A 74 -39.07 -7.13 2.58
CA TYR A 74 -37.71 -7.70 2.50
C TYR A 74 -36.81 -6.87 1.58
N LEU A 75 -37.37 -6.34 0.49
CA LEU A 75 -36.69 -5.39 -0.38
C LEU A 75 -36.22 -4.14 0.37
N GLY A 76 -37.07 -3.59 1.25
CA GLY A 76 -36.70 -2.44 2.09
C GLY A 76 -35.51 -2.73 3.01
N VAL A 77 -35.49 -3.90 3.66
CA VAL A 77 -34.36 -4.32 4.52
C VAL A 77 -33.08 -4.52 3.72
N ILE A 78 -33.16 -5.13 2.53
CA ILE A 78 -32.01 -5.34 1.64
C ILE A 78 -31.42 -4.00 1.18
N ILE A 79 -32.26 -3.07 0.71
CA ILE A 79 -31.82 -1.74 0.27
C ILE A 79 -31.24 -0.95 1.44
N GLY A 80 -31.87 -1.01 2.62
CA GLY A 80 -31.38 -0.38 3.84
C GLY A 80 -30.00 -0.91 4.25
N GLY A 81 -29.81 -2.23 4.23
CA GLY A 81 -28.52 -2.87 4.54
C GLY A 81 -27.41 -2.46 3.57
N ILE A 82 -27.70 -2.41 2.26
CA ILE A 82 -26.76 -1.94 1.24
C ILE A 82 -26.44 -0.46 1.45
N GLY A 83 -27.42 0.38 1.76
CA GLY A 83 -27.23 1.81 2.00
C GLY A 83 -26.32 2.10 3.19
N ILE A 84 -26.58 1.48 4.35
CA ILE A 84 -25.76 1.64 5.56
C ILE A 84 -24.35 1.12 5.32
N THR A 85 -24.22 -0.05 4.69
CA THR A 85 -22.92 -0.65 4.38
C THR A 85 -22.14 0.25 3.42
N ALA A 86 -22.77 0.76 2.36
CA ALA A 86 -22.13 1.66 1.40
C ALA A 86 -21.69 2.98 2.05
N LEU A 87 -22.47 3.53 2.99
CA LEU A 87 -22.12 4.74 3.72
C LEU A 87 -20.85 4.55 4.57
N ILE A 88 -20.80 3.49 5.39
CA ILE A 88 -19.64 3.19 6.24
C ILE A 88 -18.42 2.87 5.37
N LEU A 89 -18.62 2.10 4.30
CA LEU A 89 -17.55 1.78 3.36
C LEU A 89 -17.02 3.07 2.73
N TYR A 90 -17.90 3.96 2.27
CA TYR A 90 -17.51 5.23 1.66
C TYR A 90 -16.68 6.11 2.60
N THR A 91 -17.07 6.24 3.87
CA THR A 91 -16.31 7.06 4.84
C THR A 91 -14.94 6.46 5.13
N LEU A 92 -14.84 5.14 5.33
CA LEU A 92 -13.55 4.48 5.54
C LEU A 92 -12.64 4.56 4.31
N PHE A 93 -13.20 4.36 3.12
CA PHE A 93 -12.43 4.42 1.88
C PHE A 93 -11.97 5.85 1.58
N SER A 94 -12.82 6.86 1.79
CA SER A 94 -12.42 8.26 1.59
C SER A 94 -11.35 8.72 2.58
N GLU A 95 -11.37 8.21 3.82
CA GLU A 95 -10.34 8.54 4.82
C GLU A 95 -9.02 7.80 4.56
N LEU A 96 -9.07 6.48 4.31
CA LEU A 96 -7.86 5.64 4.13
C LEU A 96 -7.22 5.79 2.75
N PHE A 97 -8.03 5.99 1.71
CA PHE A 97 -7.55 6.21 0.33
C PHE A 97 -7.57 7.68 -0.06
N SER A 98 -7.81 8.60 0.88
CA SER A 98 -7.31 9.96 0.73
C SER A 98 -5.83 9.87 0.34
N SER A 99 -5.37 10.78 -0.52
CA SER A 99 -3.96 10.85 -0.98
C SER A 99 -2.94 10.92 0.16
N LYS A 100 -3.44 11.00 1.40
CA LYS A 100 -2.78 10.82 2.69
C LYS A 100 -2.16 9.43 2.96
N SER A 101 -2.35 8.44 2.08
CA SER A 101 -1.78 7.10 2.25
C SER A 101 -0.37 6.95 1.65
N PRO A 102 0.50 6.09 2.23
CA PRO A 102 1.85 5.86 1.71
C PRO A 102 1.81 5.18 0.33
N TYR A 103 0.78 4.39 0.04
CA TYR A 103 0.60 3.77 -1.27
C TYR A 103 0.18 4.77 -2.35
N GLY A 104 -0.69 5.74 -2.00
CA GLY A 104 -1.05 6.84 -2.89
C GLY A 104 0.19 7.61 -3.34
N VAL A 105 1.00 8.05 -2.38
CA VAL A 105 2.27 8.75 -2.68
C VAL A 105 3.25 7.87 -3.46
N TYR A 106 3.38 6.59 -3.12
CA TYR A 106 4.19 5.65 -3.90
C TYR A 106 3.71 5.52 -5.35
N SER A 107 2.40 5.46 -5.56
CA SER A 107 1.81 5.21 -6.87
C SER A 107 2.04 6.32 -7.87
N GLU A 108 2.09 7.55 -7.39
CA GLU A 108 2.35 8.73 -8.20
C GLU A 108 3.87 9.00 -8.31
N ALA A 109 4.63 8.80 -7.22
CA ALA A 109 6.09 8.90 -7.25
C ALA A 109 6.74 7.92 -8.23
N ARG A 110 6.27 6.66 -8.28
CA ARG A 110 6.83 5.65 -9.20
C ARG A 110 6.60 6.03 -10.66
N VAL A 111 5.44 6.57 -10.99
CA VAL A 111 5.09 6.98 -12.37
C VAL A 111 6.00 8.13 -12.79
N ARG A 112 6.14 9.16 -11.95
CA ARG A 112 7.07 10.27 -12.19
C ARG A 112 8.51 9.82 -12.37
N CYS A 113 8.97 8.85 -11.58
CA CYS A 113 10.32 8.32 -11.75
C CYS A 113 10.49 7.54 -13.06
N MET A 114 9.45 6.80 -13.48
CA MET A 114 9.48 6.00 -14.71
C MET A 114 9.42 6.84 -15.98
N GLU A 115 8.75 7.98 -15.93
CA GLU A 115 8.62 8.92 -17.06
C GLU A 115 9.84 9.85 -17.20
N HIS A 116 10.65 9.99 -16.15
CA HIS A 116 11.77 10.93 -16.15
C HIS A 116 12.92 10.45 -17.07
N PRO A 117 13.31 11.23 -18.10
CA PRO A 117 14.24 10.76 -19.15
C PRO A 117 15.61 10.36 -18.58
N LYS A 118 16.17 11.15 -17.66
CA LYS A 118 17.46 10.82 -17.03
C LYS A 118 17.43 9.49 -16.27
N VAL A 119 16.28 9.12 -15.69
CA VAL A 119 16.13 7.87 -14.95
C VAL A 119 16.08 6.70 -15.95
N ILE A 120 15.36 6.88 -17.05
CA ILE A 120 15.29 5.90 -18.15
C ILE A 120 16.67 5.67 -18.77
N ASP A 121 17.42 6.73 -19.06
CA ASP A 121 18.74 6.63 -19.71
C ASP A 121 19.77 5.89 -18.83
N ILE A 122 19.74 6.16 -17.52
CA ILE A 122 20.71 5.61 -16.56
C ILE A 122 20.36 4.17 -16.18
N LEU A 123 19.09 3.86 -15.91
CA LEU A 123 18.66 2.53 -15.47
C LEU A 123 18.39 1.58 -16.65
N GLY A 124 17.97 2.12 -17.79
CA GLY A 124 17.55 1.38 -18.99
C GLY A 124 16.11 0.89 -18.91
N ALA A 125 15.33 1.09 -19.98
CA ALA A 125 13.99 0.51 -20.12
C ALA A 125 14.06 -1.00 -20.39
N PRO A 126 13.05 -1.80 -19.98
CA PRO A 126 11.89 -1.45 -19.16
C PRO A 126 12.21 -1.23 -17.68
N LEU A 127 11.46 -0.32 -17.04
CA LEU A 127 11.59 0.01 -15.62
C LEU A 127 10.56 -0.75 -14.78
N LYS A 128 10.98 -1.22 -13.60
CA LYS A 128 10.13 -1.88 -12.60
C LYS A 128 10.37 -1.24 -11.25
N ALA A 129 9.32 -0.84 -10.55
CA ALA A 129 9.39 -0.36 -9.17
C ALA A 129 8.83 -1.41 -8.21
N TYR A 130 9.49 -1.58 -7.07
CA TYR A 130 9.10 -2.53 -6.03
C TYR A 130 9.43 -2.01 -4.63
N GLY A 131 8.71 -2.54 -3.65
CA GLY A 131 8.92 -2.22 -2.24
C GLY A 131 10.16 -2.91 -1.66
N GLU A 132 10.33 -2.78 -0.36
CA GLU A 132 11.39 -3.44 0.39
C GLU A 132 11.25 -4.97 0.34
N GLU A 133 12.41 -5.64 0.30
CA GLU A 133 12.51 -7.09 0.19
C GLU A 133 12.58 -7.73 1.58
N THR A 134 11.56 -8.53 1.91
CA THR A 134 11.59 -9.35 3.13
C THR A 134 12.72 -10.39 3.08
N ARG A 135 13.12 -10.93 4.24
CA ARG A 135 14.07 -12.07 4.33
C ARG A 135 13.69 -13.28 3.45
N ARG A 136 12.40 -13.43 3.12
CA ARG A 136 11.88 -14.51 2.26
C ARG A 136 11.67 -14.08 0.79
N GLY A 137 12.20 -12.94 0.36
CA GLY A 137 12.15 -12.47 -1.03
C GLY A 137 10.82 -11.83 -1.49
N ARG A 138 9.85 -11.62 -0.59
CA ARG A 138 8.60 -10.91 -0.91
C ARG A 138 8.84 -9.39 -0.95
N ARG A 139 8.24 -8.69 -1.92
CA ARG A 139 8.42 -7.24 -2.18
C ARG A 139 7.14 -6.41 -2.04
N ARG A 140 6.37 -6.66 -0.97
CA ARG A 140 4.99 -6.12 -0.81
C ARG A 140 4.92 -4.81 -0.04
N HIS A 141 5.86 -4.54 0.86
CA HIS A 141 5.83 -3.38 1.75
C HIS A 141 6.76 -2.29 1.24
N ILE A 142 6.36 -1.04 1.40
CA ILE A 142 7.19 0.14 1.05
C ILE A 142 7.70 0.71 2.37
N GLY A 143 8.99 1.03 2.43
CA GLY A 143 9.56 1.71 3.59
C GLY A 143 8.97 3.11 3.68
N HIS A 144 8.32 3.45 4.79
CA HIS A 144 7.70 4.75 4.99
C HIS A 144 7.92 5.22 6.42
N MET A 145 8.05 6.53 6.60
CA MET A 145 8.24 7.16 7.91
C MET A 145 7.49 8.48 7.94
N TYR A 146 6.75 8.70 9.03
CA TYR A 146 6.12 9.98 9.34
C TYR A 146 6.98 10.73 10.35
N TYR A 147 7.10 12.04 10.16
CA TYR A 147 7.75 12.92 11.14
C TYR A 147 7.13 14.31 11.07
N ILE A 148 7.37 15.11 12.11
CA ILE A 148 6.86 16.48 12.21
C ILE A 148 8.07 17.41 12.20
N LYS A 149 8.02 18.45 11.38
CA LYS A 149 9.04 19.50 11.32
C LYS A 149 8.31 20.84 11.32
N GLU A 150 8.63 21.69 12.29
CA GLU A 150 8.06 23.05 12.42
C GLU A 150 6.52 23.04 12.44
N GLY A 151 5.92 22.08 13.15
CA GLY A 151 4.47 21.92 13.23
C GLY A 151 3.81 21.30 11.99
N VAL A 152 4.53 21.13 10.89
CA VAL A 152 4.03 20.51 9.65
C VAL A 152 4.35 19.01 9.65
N LYS A 153 3.37 18.19 9.25
CA LYS A 153 3.53 16.75 9.12
C LYS A 153 4.16 16.41 7.76
N TYR A 154 5.20 15.58 7.81
CA TYR A 154 5.90 15.06 6.65
C TYR A 154 5.76 13.54 6.58
N MET A 155 5.81 13.02 5.36
CA MET A 155 5.95 11.60 5.10
C MET A 155 7.07 11.37 4.09
N ARG A 156 8.02 10.51 4.45
CA ARG A 156 9.08 10.04 3.56
C ARG A 156 8.81 8.60 3.19
N ILE A 157 8.92 8.29 1.91
CA ILE A 157 8.85 6.93 1.39
C ILE A 157 10.14 6.54 0.68
N GLN A 158 10.50 5.27 0.77
CA GLN A 158 11.63 4.65 0.10
C GLN A 158 11.15 3.41 -0.65
N PHE A 159 11.53 3.32 -1.92
CA PHE A 159 11.27 2.16 -2.76
C PHE A 159 12.43 1.92 -3.73
N TYR A 160 12.41 0.78 -4.40
CA TYR A 160 13.48 0.38 -5.32
C TYR A 160 12.97 0.42 -6.76
N ILE A 161 13.85 0.83 -7.66
CA ILE A 161 13.59 0.85 -9.10
C ILE A 161 14.68 0.03 -9.78
N GLN A 162 14.29 -0.85 -10.68
CA GLN A 162 15.17 -1.68 -11.47
C GLN A 162 14.89 -1.45 -12.95
N GLY A 163 15.94 -1.12 -13.69
CA GLY A 163 15.95 -1.17 -15.15
C GLY A 163 16.72 -2.39 -15.66
N THR A 164 16.99 -2.39 -16.96
CA THR A 164 17.78 -3.44 -17.63
C THR A 164 19.26 -3.39 -17.29
N ARG A 165 19.81 -2.18 -17.10
CA ARG A 165 21.24 -1.96 -16.90
C ARG A 165 21.59 -1.90 -15.41
N ARG A 166 20.78 -1.18 -14.62
CA ARG A 166 21.10 -0.85 -13.23
C ARG A 166 19.86 -0.89 -12.33
N LYS A 167 20.12 -0.88 -11.02
CA LYS A 167 19.13 -0.75 -9.95
C LYS A 167 19.42 0.53 -9.17
N GLY A 168 18.37 1.14 -8.66
CA GLY A 168 18.44 2.33 -7.82
C GLY A 168 17.41 2.30 -6.70
N THR A 169 17.62 3.18 -5.74
CA THR A 169 16.71 3.42 -4.62
C THR A 169 16.11 4.80 -4.78
N ALA A 170 14.79 4.88 -4.86
CA ALA A 170 14.05 6.12 -4.96
C ALA A 170 13.57 6.55 -3.57
N TYR A 171 13.70 7.85 -3.31
CA TYR A 171 13.21 8.51 -2.12
C TYR A 171 12.26 9.62 -2.55
N ALA A 172 11.09 9.65 -1.93
CA ALA A 172 10.13 10.72 -2.12
C ALA A 172 9.67 11.23 -0.76
N GLU A 173 9.56 12.55 -0.65
CA GLU A 173 9.11 13.22 0.55
C GLU A 173 7.95 14.14 0.22
N VAL A 174 6.89 14.04 1.02
CA VAL A 174 5.72 14.89 0.95
C VAL A 174 5.51 15.64 2.26
N LYS A 175 4.96 16.84 2.16
CA LYS A 175 4.51 17.67 3.29
C LYS A 175 2.99 17.84 3.25
N GLU A 176 2.36 17.96 4.40
CA GLU A 176 0.95 18.31 4.52
C GLU A 176 0.77 19.83 4.38
N ASN A 177 -0.02 20.26 3.41
CA ASN A 177 -0.39 21.66 3.23
C ASN A 177 -1.55 22.05 4.16
N ALA A 178 -1.83 23.36 4.28
CA ALA A 178 -2.95 23.88 5.09
C ALA A 178 -4.32 23.27 4.72
N SER A 179 -4.52 22.88 3.46
CA SER A 179 -5.74 22.19 3.00
C SER A 179 -5.78 20.70 3.37
N GLY A 180 -4.77 20.16 4.06
CA GLY A 180 -4.63 18.74 4.38
C GLY A 180 -4.21 17.87 3.20
N ASN A 181 -3.80 18.44 2.06
CA ASN A 181 -3.29 17.68 0.92
C ASN A 181 -1.78 17.43 1.04
N TYR A 182 -1.30 16.29 0.56
CA TYR A 182 0.12 16.02 0.46
C TYR A 182 0.73 16.61 -0.80
N GLU A 183 1.77 17.41 -0.63
CA GLU A 183 2.56 17.99 -1.71
C GLU A 183 4.00 17.46 -1.68
N TYR A 184 4.54 17.09 -2.85
CA TYR A 184 5.91 16.61 -2.97
C TYR A 184 6.92 17.73 -2.76
N THR A 185 7.71 17.61 -1.70
CA THR A 185 8.87 18.45 -1.43
C THR A 185 10.01 18.07 -2.37
N TYR A 186 10.32 16.77 -2.48
CA TYR A 186 11.31 16.28 -3.42
C TYR A 186 11.08 14.81 -3.81
N ILE A 187 11.61 14.44 -4.98
CA ILE A 187 11.73 13.06 -5.44
C ILE A 187 13.13 12.91 -6.06
N TYR A 188 13.90 11.94 -5.59
CA TYR A 188 15.19 11.62 -6.20
C TYR A 188 15.44 10.11 -6.23
N VAL A 189 16.30 9.69 -7.15
CA VAL A 189 16.71 8.30 -7.33
C VAL A 189 18.22 8.22 -7.16
N MET A 190 18.66 7.44 -6.18
CA MET A 190 20.08 7.08 -6.01
C MET A 190 20.38 5.83 -6.82
N VAL A 191 21.36 5.93 -7.71
CA VAL A 191 21.86 4.79 -8.49
C VAL A 191 23.30 4.52 -8.10
N ASN A 192 23.59 3.26 -7.73
CA ASN A 192 24.92 2.84 -7.35
C ASN A 192 25.93 3.19 -8.47
N TYR A 193 27.06 3.79 -8.10
CA TYR A 193 28.15 4.20 -8.99
C TYR A 193 27.84 5.31 -10.01
N VAL A 194 26.66 5.91 -9.97
CA VAL A 194 26.28 7.06 -10.85
C VAL A 194 26.03 8.31 -10.03
N GLY A 195 25.44 8.14 -8.84
CA GLY A 195 25.04 9.23 -7.97
C GLY A 195 23.52 9.41 -7.92
N THR A 196 23.10 10.62 -7.57
CA THR A 196 21.70 10.95 -7.30
C THR A 196 21.10 11.72 -8.47
N ILE A 197 19.96 11.24 -8.96
CA ILE A 197 19.17 11.87 -10.01
C ILE A 197 17.98 12.55 -9.33
N ILE A 198 17.89 13.86 -9.45
CA ILE A 198 16.77 14.64 -8.93
C ILE A 198 15.67 14.63 -9.99
N VAL A 199 14.47 14.14 -9.62
CA VAL A 199 13.29 14.06 -10.49
C VAL A 199 12.39 15.26 -10.25
N LYS A 200 12.17 15.61 -8.98
CA LYS A 200 11.41 16.79 -8.57
C LYS A 200 12.12 17.43 -7.39
N ASP A 201 12.34 18.74 -7.46
CA ASP A 201 12.89 19.55 -6.37
C ASP A 201 11.99 20.75 -6.16
N ASN A 202 11.32 20.80 -5.01
CA ASN A 202 10.45 21.89 -4.59
C ASN A 202 10.90 22.41 -3.20
N ARG A 203 12.19 22.27 -2.89
CA ARG A 203 12.76 22.73 -1.61
C ARG A 203 12.84 24.26 -1.54
N ASP A 204 13.00 24.93 -2.68
CA ASP A 204 13.20 26.38 -2.73
C ASP A 204 11.93 27.18 -2.45
N THR A 205 10.77 26.72 -2.94
CA THR A 205 9.46 27.32 -2.64
C THR A 205 9.12 27.25 -1.15
N THR A 206 9.54 26.18 -0.45
CA THR A 206 9.29 26.04 0.99
C THR A 206 10.17 26.98 1.82
N LYS A 207 11.44 27.18 1.42
CA LYS A 207 12.33 28.16 2.07
C LYS A 207 11.87 29.61 1.82
N MET A 208 11.33 29.90 0.64
CA MET A 208 10.76 31.22 0.33
C MET A 208 9.54 31.55 1.19
N GLN A 209 8.65 30.56 1.43
CA GLN A 209 7.49 30.74 2.32
C GLN A 209 7.89 31.05 3.77
N GLN A 210 8.88 30.33 4.30
CA GLN A 210 9.38 30.54 5.67
C GLN A 210 10.12 31.87 5.85
N ASN A 211 10.91 32.29 4.85
CA ASN A 211 11.54 33.60 4.86
C ASN A 211 10.51 34.74 4.77
N GLN A 212 9.41 34.54 4.05
CA GLN A 212 8.40 35.57 3.89
C GLN A 212 7.56 35.77 5.17
N GLU A 213 7.15 34.71 5.86
CA GLU A 213 6.46 34.81 7.17
C GLU A 213 7.36 35.47 8.23
N SER A 214 8.62 35.04 8.35
CA SER A 214 9.55 35.62 9.32
C SER A 214 9.88 37.10 9.07
N THR A 215 9.86 37.56 7.81
CA THR A 215 10.01 39.00 7.50
C THR A 215 8.78 39.84 7.85
N LEU A 216 7.58 39.27 7.77
CA LEU A 216 6.34 39.98 8.12
C LEU A 216 6.21 40.16 9.63
N ASP A 217 6.59 39.15 10.40
CA ASP A 217 6.61 39.23 11.88
C ASP A 217 7.60 40.27 12.39
N LEU A 218 8.75 40.42 11.72
CA LEU A 218 9.77 41.41 12.09
C LEU A 218 9.33 42.85 11.80
N ASN A 219 8.64 43.06 10.67
CA ASN A 219 8.12 44.38 10.30
C ASN A 219 6.93 44.80 11.18
N LEU A 220 6.05 43.86 11.57
CA LEU A 220 4.95 44.11 12.50
C LEU A 220 5.43 44.48 13.92
N LEU A 221 6.59 44.00 14.35
CA LEU A 221 7.21 44.38 15.62
C LEU A 221 7.89 45.76 15.56
N LEU A 222 8.31 46.22 14.39
CA LEU A 222 8.94 47.53 14.20
C LEU A 222 7.91 48.66 13.99
N ASP A 223 6.75 48.37 13.40
CA ASP A 223 5.66 49.36 13.21
C ASP A 223 4.85 49.63 14.50
N ASN A 224 5.04 48.85 15.56
CA ASN A 224 4.39 49.03 16.87
C ASN A 224 5.28 49.76 17.92
N GLN A 225 6.36 50.42 17.47
CA GLN A 225 7.14 51.37 18.26
C GLN A 225 6.96 52.79 17.73
#